data_AF-A0ABD6DAU1-F1
#
_entry.id   AF-A0ABD6DAU1-F1
#
_cell.length_a   1.000
_cell.length_b   1.000
_cell.length_c   1.000
_cell.angle_alpha   90.00
_cell.angle_beta   90.00
_cell.angle_gamma   90.00
#
_symmetry.space_group_name_H-M   'P 1'
#
loop_
_entity.id
_entity.type
_entity.pdbx_description
1 polymer ?
#
loop_
_entity_poly.entity_id
_entity_poly.type
_entity_poly.pdbx_seq_one_letter_code
_entity_poly.pdbx_strand_id
1 'polypeptide(L)'
;MGAYINFKLIDESQAEEANEWLKEQPEQQELIEIGRGQIHFWCEADRQHELAKEERGVPDFHDIGEAQLKASGLGYHRSDRIKGLWVDLFEKLHNHDEFGVKLLSNSCGLSHHYFSHTELLTITDNKEALSDTGFDDFEEELAQAAA
;
A
#
# COMPACT_ATOMS: atom_id res chain seq x y z
N MET A 1 12.56 -13.90 -2.17
CA MET A 1 12.40 -12.57 -1.53
C MET A 1 11.33 -11.80 -2.30
N GLY A 2 10.37 -11.20 -1.61
CA GLY A 2 9.35 -10.36 -2.24
C GLY A 2 9.68 -8.89 -2.05
N ALA A 3 9.22 -8.03 -2.97
CA ALA A 3 9.27 -6.58 -2.82
C ALA A 3 7.91 -6.06 -2.37
N TYR A 4 7.90 -5.17 -1.38
CA TYR A 4 6.70 -4.76 -0.68
C TYR A 4 6.64 -3.24 -0.50
N ILE A 5 5.44 -2.69 -0.62
CA ILE A 5 5.09 -1.35 -0.19
C ILE A 5 4.40 -1.49 1.17
N ASN A 6 5.02 -0.97 2.20
CA ASN A 6 4.47 -0.91 3.55
C ASN A 6 3.93 0.50 3.79
N PHE A 7 2.72 0.57 4.35
CA PHE A 7 2.04 1.82 4.62
C PHE A 7 1.09 1.65 5.79
N LYS A 8 0.66 2.77 6.37
CA LYS A 8 -0.25 2.78 7.51
C LYS A 8 -1.12 4.02 7.55
N LEU A 9 -2.21 3.95 8.30
CA LEU A 9 -3.00 5.12 8.65
C LEU A 9 -2.26 5.97 9.71
N ILE A 10 -2.47 7.29 9.65
CA ILE A 10 -2.04 8.23 10.69
C ILE A 10 -2.87 8.01 11.96
N ASP A 11 -4.19 7.84 11.79
CA ASP A 11 -5.11 7.41 12.85
C ASP A 11 -5.51 5.95 12.61
N GLU A 12 -4.86 5.04 13.34
CA GLU A 12 -5.10 3.61 13.27
C GLU A 12 -6.54 3.21 13.62
N SER A 13 -7.26 4.03 14.39
CA SER A 13 -8.64 3.74 14.79
C SER A 13 -9.62 3.75 13.61
N GLN A 14 -9.23 4.37 12.49
CA GLN A 14 -10.02 4.44 11.26
C GLN A 14 -9.84 3.22 10.34
N ALA A 15 -9.05 2.21 10.72
CA ALA A 15 -8.75 1.06 9.84
C ALA A 15 -10.00 0.34 9.31
N GLU A 16 -11.02 0.14 10.14
CA GLU A 16 -12.28 -0.49 9.71
C GLU A 16 -13.04 0.40 8.72
N GLU A 17 -13.15 1.69 9.00
CA GLU A 17 -13.84 2.66 8.16
C GLU A 17 -13.15 2.82 6.79
N ALA A 18 -11.80 2.92 6.78
CA ALA A 18 -11.01 2.97 5.56
C ALA A 18 -11.20 1.70 4.72
N ASN A 19 -11.28 0.52 5.34
CA ASN A 19 -11.54 -0.73 4.64
C ASN A 19 -12.96 -0.80 4.06
N GLU A 20 -13.98 -0.32 4.78
CA GLU A 20 -15.34 -0.25 4.24
C GLU A 20 -15.42 0.72 3.04
N TRP A 21 -14.83 1.90 3.17
CA TRP A 21 -14.74 2.86 2.06
C TRP A 21 -13.98 2.29 0.86
N LEU A 22 -12.87 1.57 1.09
CA LEU A 22 -12.10 0.91 0.03
C LEU A 22 -12.97 -0.11 -0.73
N LYS A 23 -13.83 -0.87 -0.03
CA LYS A 23 -14.75 -1.82 -0.69
C LYS A 23 -15.73 -1.12 -1.63
N GLU A 24 -16.06 0.14 -1.41
CA GLU A 24 -16.94 0.89 -2.31
C GLU A 24 -16.21 1.38 -3.57
N GLN A 25 -14.87 1.35 -3.59
CA GLN A 25 -14.09 1.82 -4.74
C GLN A 25 -14.12 0.79 -5.89
N PRO A 26 -14.41 1.23 -7.13
CA PRO A 26 -14.46 0.33 -8.27
C PRO A 26 -13.11 -0.35 -8.56
N GLU A 27 -12.00 0.34 -8.28
CA GLU A 27 -10.65 -0.20 -8.50
C GLU A 27 -10.33 -1.33 -7.53
N GLN A 28 -10.76 -1.18 -6.27
CA GLN A 28 -10.63 -2.22 -5.25
C GLN A 28 -11.47 -3.45 -5.63
N GLN A 29 -12.70 -3.25 -6.10
CA GLN A 29 -13.56 -4.35 -6.57
C GLN A 29 -12.91 -5.11 -7.73
N GLU A 30 -12.35 -4.39 -8.70
CA GLU A 30 -11.65 -5.03 -9.81
C GLU A 30 -10.42 -5.83 -9.34
N LEU A 31 -9.63 -5.29 -8.41
CA LEU A 31 -8.48 -6.00 -7.80
C LEU A 31 -8.92 -7.31 -7.12
N ILE A 32 -10.05 -7.29 -6.40
CA ILE A 32 -10.65 -8.47 -5.76
C ILE A 32 -11.11 -9.48 -6.83
N GLU A 33 -11.81 -9.04 -7.87
CA GLU A 33 -12.33 -9.90 -8.95
C GLU A 33 -11.23 -10.64 -9.70
N ILE A 34 -10.10 -9.98 -9.96
CA ILE A 34 -8.94 -10.62 -10.61
C ILE A 34 -8.09 -11.45 -9.62
N GLY A 35 -8.47 -11.48 -8.33
CA GLY A 35 -7.79 -12.24 -7.28
C GLY A 35 -6.37 -11.74 -6.99
N ARG A 36 -6.14 -10.43 -7.05
CA ARG A 36 -4.81 -9.82 -6.88
C ARG A 36 -4.86 -8.53 -6.06
N GLY A 37 -4.01 -8.49 -5.03
CA GLY A 37 -3.44 -7.24 -4.51
C GLY A 37 -4.45 -6.18 -4.09
N GLN A 38 -5.42 -6.52 -3.25
CA GLN A 38 -6.31 -5.55 -2.64
C GLN A 38 -5.55 -4.66 -1.64
N ILE A 39 -5.95 -3.40 -1.48
CA ILE A 39 -5.50 -2.57 -0.35
C ILE A 39 -6.35 -2.96 0.86
N HIS A 40 -5.71 -3.32 1.97
CA HIS A 40 -6.41 -3.69 3.19
C HIS A 40 -5.56 -3.28 4.38
N PHE A 41 -6.14 -2.48 5.28
CA PHE A 41 -5.53 -2.11 6.54
C PHE A 41 -5.88 -3.15 7.60
N TRP A 42 -4.89 -3.61 8.34
CA TRP A 42 -5.09 -4.54 9.45
C TRP A 42 -5.99 -3.90 10.50
N CYS A 43 -7.15 -4.48 10.78
CA CYS A 43 -8.09 -3.95 11.77
C CYS A 43 -8.24 -4.87 12.99
N GLU A 44 -9.02 -4.43 13.98
CA GLU A 44 -9.24 -5.23 15.20
C GLU A 44 -9.95 -6.55 14.87
N ALA A 45 -10.88 -6.57 13.90
CA ALA A 45 -11.51 -7.81 13.46
C ALA A 45 -10.50 -8.82 12.90
N ASP A 46 -9.50 -8.37 12.13
CA ASP A 46 -8.43 -9.24 11.63
C ASP A 46 -7.57 -9.78 12.76
N ARG A 47 -7.22 -8.93 13.72
CA ARG A 47 -6.47 -9.31 14.92
C ARG A 47 -7.20 -10.37 15.73
N GLN A 48 -8.50 -10.19 15.98
CA GLN A 48 -9.30 -11.17 16.71
C GLN A 48 -9.38 -12.50 15.96
N HIS A 49 -9.53 -12.45 14.63
CA HIS A 49 -9.52 -13.64 13.80
C HIS A 49 -8.18 -14.38 13.87
N GLU A 50 -7.06 -13.65 13.84
CA GLU A 50 -5.71 -14.23 13.95
C GLU A 50 -5.46 -14.83 15.34
N LEU A 51 -5.84 -14.15 16.41
CA LEU A 51 -5.73 -14.67 17.78
C LEU A 51 -6.55 -15.95 18.00
N ALA A 52 -7.64 -16.13 17.24
CA ALA A 52 -8.49 -17.30 17.28
C ALA A 52 -7.97 -18.50 16.46
N LYS A 53 -6.95 -18.32 15.60
CA LYS A 53 -6.36 -19.43 14.84
C LYS A 53 -5.49 -20.30 15.74
N GLU A 54 -5.71 -21.61 15.71
CA GLU A 54 -4.87 -22.59 16.42
C GLU A 54 -3.48 -22.73 15.78
N GLU A 55 -3.37 -22.52 14.46
CA GLU A 55 -2.11 -22.50 13.71
C GLU A 55 -1.61 -21.05 13.52
N ARG A 56 -0.53 -20.69 14.22
CA ARG A 56 0.16 -19.41 14.04
C ARG A 56 1.00 -19.46 12.77
N GLY A 57 0.70 -18.63 11.78
CA GLY A 57 1.44 -18.63 10.53
C GLY A 57 0.88 -17.71 9.43
N VAL A 58 0.60 -16.45 9.74
CA VAL A 58 0.25 -15.39 8.77
C VAL A 58 1.02 -14.11 9.21
N PRO A 59 1.42 -13.21 8.28
CA PRO A 59 2.66 -12.42 8.35
C PRO A 59 2.64 -11.33 9.43
N ASP A 60 3.83 -10.84 9.80
CA ASP A 60 4.10 -9.71 10.71
C ASP A 60 3.34 -8.44 10.28
N PHE A 61 2.05 -8.35 10.63
CA PHE A 61 1.39 -7.07 10.85
C PHE A 61 1.52 -6.80 12.33
N HIS A 62 2.33 -5.80 12.67
CA HIS A 62 2.71 -5.55 14.05
C HIS A 62 1.57 -4.82 14.77
N ASP A 63 0.88 -3.94 14.06
CA ASP A 63 -0.11 -3.02 14.65
C ASP A 63 -1.35 -2.80 13.75
N ILE A 64 -2.41 -2.27 14.36
CA ILE A 64 -3.65 -1.88 13.67
C ILE A 64 -3.36 -0.70 12.74
N GLY A 65 -4.06 -0.63 11.61
CA GLY A 65 -3.88 0.42 10.62
C GLY A 65 -2.67 0.22 9.71
N GLU A 66 -1.87 -0.83 9.90
CA GLU A 66 -0.79 -1.21 8.98
C GLU A 66 -1.32 -1.99 7.77
N ALA A 67 -0.68 -1.81 6.63
CA ALA A 67 -1.02 -2.48 5.38
C ALA A 67 0.25 -2.76 4.55
N GLN A 68 0.15 -3.76 3.68
CA GLN A 68 1.25 -4.15 2.82
C GLN A 68 0.76 -4.57 1.43
N LEU A 69 1.40 -4.06 0.38
CA LEU A 69 1.22 -4.50 -1.00
C LEU A 69 2.48 -5.16 -1.54
N LYS A 70 2.35 -6.36 -2.12
CA LYS A 70 3.48 -7.10 -2.69
C LYS A 70 3.75 -6.67 -4.13
N ALA A 71 4.55 -5.62 -4.33
CA ALA A 71 4.98 -5.12 -5.64
C ALA A 71 5.61 -6.20 -6.53
N SER A 72 6.41 -7.13 -5.97
CA SER A 72 6.97 -8.23 -6.77
C SER A 72 5.92 -9.22 -7.30
N GLY A 73 4.67 -9.14 -6.82
CA GLY A 73 3.53 -9.89 -7.34
C GLY A 73 2.94 -9.32 -8.63
N LEU A 74 3.32 -8.11 -9.04
CA LEU A 74 2.85 -7.43 -10.25
C LEU A 74 3.28 -8.12 -11.55
N GLY A 75 4.27 -9.02 -11.51
CA GLY A 75 4.82 -9.68 -12.70
C GLY A 75 3.92 -10.73 -13.37
N TYR A 76 2.72 -10.99 -12.85
CA TYR A 76 1.80 -12.01 -13.38
C TYR A 76 0.56 -11.36 -14.00
N HIS A 77 0.34 -11.59 -15.31
CA HIS A 77 -0.83 -11.20 -16.11
C HIS A 77 -1.43 -9.81 -15.82
N ARG A 78 -1.27 -8.86 -16.77
CA ARG A 78 -1.83 -7.49 -16.73
C ARG A 78 -1.22 -6.58 -15.65
N SER A 79 0.11 -6.64 -15.49
CA SER A 79 0.89 -5.79 -14.58
C SER A 79 0.46 -4.32 -14.63
N ASP A 80 0.31 -3.78 -15.83
CA ASP A 80 0.06 -2.34 -16.02
C ASP A 80 -1.36 -1.95 -15.57
N ARG A 81 -2.33 -2.86 -15.73
CA ARG A 81 -3.67 -2.63 -15.20
C ARG A 81 -3.67 -2.63 -13.68
N ILE A 82 -3.01 -3.61 -13.06
CA ILE A 82 -2.94 -3.71 -11.59
C ILE A 82 -2.23 -2.49 -11.00
N LYS A 83 -1.11 -2.06 -11.61
CA LYS A 83 -0.41 -0.83 -11.21
C LYS A 83 -1.32 0.39 -11.27
N GLY A 84 -2.02 0.58 -12.38
CA GLY A 84 -2.97 1.69 -12.53
C GLY A 84 -4.02 1.69 -11.42
N LEU A 85 -4.62 0.54 -11.13
CA LEU A 85 -5.61 0.42 -10.04
C LEU A 85 -5.02 0.77 -8.67
N TRP A 86 -3.78 0.36 -8.38
CA TRP A 86 -3.11 0.74 -7.13
C TRP A 86 -2.83 2.25 -7.06
N VAL A 87 -2.32 2.83 -8.14
CA VAL A 87 -2.01 4.27 -8.22
C VAL A 87 -3.29 5.08 -8.01
N ASP A 88 -4.37 4.72 -8.68
CA ASP A 88 -5.68 5.37 -8.54
C ASP A 88 -6.21 5.26 -7.09
N LEU A 89 -6.06 4.10 -6.44
CA LEU A 89 -6.47 3.94 -5.04
C LEU A 89 -5.64 4.77 -4.06
N PHE A 90 -4.31 4.82 -4.24
CA PHE A 90 -3.46 5.69 -3.41
C PHE A 90 -3.81 7.16 -3.62
N GLU A 91 -4.01 7.61 -4.86
CA GLU A 91 -4.45 8.97 -5.14
C GLU A 91 -5.77 9.30 -4.42
N LYS A 92 -6.76 8.40 -4.45
CA LYS A 92 -8.02 8.61 -3.74
C LYS A 92 -7.86 8.60 -2.23
N LEU A 93 -7.01 7.73 -1.68
CA LEU A 93 -6.72 7.68 -0.25
C LEU A 93 -6.07 9.00 0.22
N HIS A 94 -5.07 9.50 -0.50
CA HIS A 94 -4.40 10.77 -0.16
C HIS A 94 -5.31 11.98 -0.26
N ASN A 95 -6.27 11.96 -1.21
CA ASN A 95 -7.28 13.01 -1.36
C ASN A 95 -8.50 12.84 -0.44
N HIS A 96 -8.55 11.79 0.39
CA HIS A 96 -9.64 11.60 1.33
C HIS A 96 -9.41 12.43 2.59
N ASP A 97 -10.31 13.36 2.90
CA ASP A 97 -10.17 14.29 4.03
C ASP A 97 -10.05 13.59 5.40
N GLU A 98 -10.55 12.36 5.51
CA GLU A 98 -10.57 11.61 6.77
C GLU A 98 -9.42 10.61 6.90
N PHE A 99 -8.81 10.12 5.82
CA PHE A 99 -7.85 9.01 5.88
C PHE A 99 -6.42 9.48 5.57
N GLY A 100 -5.72 9.95 6.60
CA GLY A 100 -4.29 10.24 6.46
C GLY A 100 -3.48 8.96 6.29
N VAL A 101 -2.75 8.79 5.19
CA VAL A 101 -1.88 7.63 4.92
C VAL A 101 -0.40 8.01 4.97
N LYS A 102 0.41 7.15 5.58
CA LYS A 102 1.88 7.24 5.64
C LYS A 102 2.49 6.01 4.97
N LEU A 103 3.39 6.21 4.02
CA LEU A 103 4.20 5.16 3.42
C LEU A 103 5.57 5.07 4.10
N LEU A 104 6.05 3.85 4.35
CA LEU A 104 7.37 3.66 4.91
C LEU A 104 8.39 3.79 3.78
N SER A 105 9.33 4.73 3.89
CA SER A 105 10.30 5.05 2.85
C SER A 105 11.27 3.92 2.54
N ASN A 106 11.50 3.00 3.49
CA ASN A 106 12.33 1.80 3.31
C ASN A 106 11.60 0.66 2.56
N SER A 107 10.39 0.91 2.05
CA SER A 107 9.63 -0.04 1.25
C SER A 107 10.33 -0.34 -0.07
N CYS A 108 10.92 -1.52 -0.21
CA CYS A 108 11.63 -1.94 -1.43
C CYS A 108 10.72 -2.05 -2.68
N GLY A 109 9.39 -2.03 -2.50
CA GLY A 109 8.42 -1.92 -3.57
C GLY A 109 8.30 -0.51 -4.18
N LEU A 110 8.72 0.54 -3.47
CA LEU A 110 8.76 1.92 -3.96
C LEU A 110 10.03 2.17 -4.78
N SER A 111 10.13 1.54 -5.95
CA SER A 111 11.29 1.66 -6.84
C SER A 111 10.92 1.71 -8.31
N HIS A 112 11.85 2.21 -9.12
CA HIS A 112 11.68 2.32 -10.58
C HIS A 112 11.59 0.97 -11.29
N HIS A 113 11.95 -0.10 -10.60
CA HIS A 113 11.75 -1.46 -11.09
C HIS A 113 10.25 -1.82 -11.21
N TYR A 114 9.40 -1.26 -10.35
CA TYR A 114 7.97 -1.58 -10.31
C TYR A 114 7.09 -0.46 -10.85
N PHE A 115 7.46 0.80 -10.65
CA PHE A 115 6.61 1.95 -10.99
C PHE A 115 7.41 3.00 -11.77
N SER A 116 6.73 3.70 -12.67
CA SER A 116 7.28 4.89 -13.31
C SER A 116 7.44 6.03 -12.30
N HIS A 117 8.19 7.06 -12.67
CA HIS A 117 8.41 8.23 -11.82
C HIS A 117 7.11 8.92 -11.41
N THR A 118 6.20 9.13 -12.37
CA THR A 118 4.89 9.73 -12.08
C THR A 118 4.07 8.89 -11.12
N GLU A 119 4.04 7.56 -11.32
CA GLU A 119 3.31 6.65 -10.43
C GLU A 119 3.88 6.64 -9.01
N LEU A 120 5.21 6.68 -8.87
CA LEU A 120 5.86 6.80 -7.54
C LEU A 120 5.48 8.11 -6.85
N LEU A 121 5.45 9.23 -7.58
CA LEU A 121 5.03 10.51 -7.02
C LEU A 121 3.56 10.48 -6.61
N THR A 122 2.67 9.89 -7.41
CA THR A 122 1.26 9.74 -7.03
C THR A 122 1.10 8.84 -5.80
N ILE A 123 1.77 7.68 -5.75
CA ILE A 123 1.71 6.75 -4.62
C ILE A 123 2.24 7.39 -3.32
N THR A 124 3.25 8.24 -3.42
CA THR A 124 3.89 8.88 -2.26
C THR A 124 3.33 10.25 -1.92
N ASP A 125 2.26 10.68 -2.59
CA ASP A 125 1.70 12.02 -2.49
C ASP A 125 2.75 13.11 -2.64
N ASN A 126 3.48 13.09 -3.77
CA ASN A 126 4.62 13.95 -4.01
C ASN A 126 5.62 13.98 -2.84
N LYS A 127 5.89 12.81 -2.27
CA LYS A 127 6.75 12.54 -1.10
C LYS A 127 6.16 12.95 0.26
N GLU A 128 5.01 13.63 0.33
CA GLU A 128 4.43 14.12 1.59
C GLU A 128 3.95 12.98 2.50
N ALA A 129 3.49 11.88 1.89
CA ALA A 129 3.06 10.69 2.61
C ALA A 129 4.24 9.84 3.12
N LEU A 130 5.50 10.13 2.76
CA LEU A 130 6.64 9.34 3.24
C LEU A 130 6.85 9.51 4.75
N SER A 131 7.36 8.44 5.35
CA SER A 131 7.68 8.33 6.76
C SER A 131 8.92 7.46 6.93
N ASP A 132 9.61 7.65 8.07
CA ASP A 132 10.83 6.95 8.46
C ASP A 132 12.15 7.50 7.85
N THR A 133 13.29 6.93 8.25
CA THR A 133 14.64 7.46 7.98
C THR A 133 15.22 7.14 6.60
N GLY A 134 14.50 6.42 5.74
CA GLY A 134 14.96 6.04 4.39
C GLY A 134 14.60 7.05 3.30
N PHE A 135 14.35 8.31 3.68
CA PHE A 135 13.93 9.36 2.73
C PHE A 135 15.02 9.66 1.70
N ASP A 136 16.27 9.76 2.15
CA ASP A 136 17.42 10.08 1.29
C ASP A 136 17.63 9.00 0.21
N ASP A 137 17.54 7.72 0.58
CA ASP A 137 17.65 6.59 -0.35
C ASP A 137 16.55 6.63 -1.43
N PHE A 138 15.32 7.00 -1.06
CA PHE A 138 14.22 7.17 -2.00
C PHE A 138 14.39 8.39 -2.90
N GLU A 139 14.93 9.50 -2.39
CA GLU A 139 15.24 10.67 -3.20
C GLU A 139 16.33 10.38 -4.23
N GLU A 140 17.36 9.61 -3.86
CA GLU A 140 18.38 9.16 -4.79
C GLU A 140 17.80 8.26 -5.89
N GLU A 141 16.93 7.31 -5.54
CA GLU A 141 16.20 6.46 -6.49
C GLU A 141 15.37 7.30 -7.47
N LEU A 142 14.59 8.27 -6.97
CA LEU A 142 13.79 9.17 -7.80
C LEU A 142 14.63 10.05 -8.73
N ALA A 143 15.78 10.53 -8.26
CA ALA A 143 16.68 11.39 -9.02
C ALA A 143 17.37 10.64 -10.17
N GLN A 144 17.72 9.37 -9.96
CA GLN A 144 18.41 8.55 -10.97
C GLN A 144 17.55 8.26 -12.22
N ALA A 145 16.22 8.26 -12.10
CA ALA A 145 15.33 8.04 -13.25
C ALA A 145 14.94 9.32 -14.01
N ALA A 146 15.22 10.50 -13.45
CA ALA A 146 14.96 11.79 -14.09
C ALA A 146 16.14 12.29 -14.95
N ALA A 147 17.27 11.58 -14.94
CA ALA A 147 18.52 11.88 -15.66
C ALA A 147 18.65 11.06 -16.95
#